data_AF-A0A946RCM4-F1
#
_entry.id   AF-A0A946RCM4-F1
#
_cell.length_a   1.000
_cell.length_b   1.000
_cell.length_c   1.000
_cell.angle_alpha   90.00
_cell.angle_beta   90.00
_cell.angle_gamma   90.00
#
_symmetry.space_group_name_H-M   'P 1'
#
loop_
_entity.id
_entity.type
_entity.pdbx_description
1 polymer ?
#
loop_
_entity_poly.entity_id
_entity_poly.type
_entity_poly.pdbx_seq_one_letter_code
_entity_poly.pdbx_strand_id
1 'polypeptide(L)'
;MNSRLILLALPLVFFACEADADDPTLVGSWTVTAFDEYSGATCTGTPEWTLDSTKAIFGDAMTLTVEFTEDQVTMSSDLSLSADALCAMMGATLEGDSCIATQGNVAVDAVCTMMEGTYANSTCSLGDSETSSYTTVDDAITMTQFAGTDSAEVQTGTWSISADVLTMSLATDSSCTSMTLSK
;
A
#
# COMPACT_ATOMS: atom_id res chain seq x y z
N MET A 1 -11.69 -59.82 47.79
CA MET A 1 -11.07 -59.76 46.45
C MET A 1 -12.15 -59.98 45.39
N ASN A 2 -12.67 -58.91 44.79
CA ASN A 2 -12.50 -58.62 43.35
C ASN A 2 -13.46 -57.50 42.94
N SER A 3 -12.86 -56.33 42.78
CA SER A 3 -13.39 -55.15 42.11
C SER A 3 -13.81 -55.48 40.68
N ARG A 4 -14.98 -54.98 40.27
CA ARG A 4 -15.25 -54.63 38.87
C ARG A 4 -15.92 -53.26 38.83
N LEU A 5 -15.07 -52.25 38.71
CA LEU A 5 -15.40 -50.88 38.37
C LEU A 5 -15.95 -50.86 36.94
N ILE A 6 -17.21 -50.49 36.74
CA ILE A 6 -17.76 -50.16 35.42
C ILE A 6 -17.75 -48.64 35.32
N LEU A 7 -16.71 -48.11 34.68
CA LEU A 7 -16.63 -46.71 34.28
C LEU A 7 -17.66 -46.46 33.17
N LEU A 8 -18.73 -45.71 33.48
CA LEU A 8 -19.58 -45.09 32.48
C LEU A 8 -18.74 -44.08 31.70
N ALA A 9 -18.47 -44.37 30.44
CA ALA A 9 -17.92 -43.42 29.49
C ALA A 9 -18.99 -42.37 29.16
N LEU A 10 -18.79 -41.14 29.66
CA LEU A 10 -19.46 -39.96 29.12
C LEU A 10 -19.01 -39.77 27.67
N PRO A 11 -19.91 -39.60 26.69
CA PRO A 11 -19.52 -39.05 25.42
C PRO A 11 -19.20 -37.56 25.63
N LEU A 12 -17.91 -37.24 25.76
CA LEU A 12 -17.40 -35.89 25.55
C LEU A 12 -17.63 -35.56 24.07
N VAL A 13 -18.81 -35.04 23.77
CA VAL A 13 -19.05 -34.30 22.53
C VAL A 13 -18.21 -33.03 22.69
N PHE A 14 -16.97 -33.10 22.23
CA PHE A 14 -16.21 -31.92 21.87
C PHE A 14 -16.99 -31.28 20.72
N PHE A 15 -17.90 -30.38 21.05
CA PHE A 15 -18.17 -29.24 20.19
C PHE A 15 -16.81 -28.59 19.98
N ALA A 16 -16.15 -28.96 18.88
CA ALA A 16 -15.14 -28.12 18.28
C ALA A 16 -15.86 -26.80 18.06
N CYS A 17 -15.56 -25.83 18.91
CA CYS A 17 -15.79 -24.43 18.60
C CYS A 17 -14.95 -24.22 17.34
N GLU A 18 -15.58 -24.34 16.17
CA GLU A 18 -15.13 -23.55 15.03
C GLU A 18 -15.19 -22.13 15.56
N ALA A 19 -14.04 -21.62 16.03
CA ALA A 19 -13.88 -20.19 16.07
C ALA A 19 -14.18 -19.79 14.63
N ASP A 20 -15.20 -18.95 14.45
CA ASP A 20 -15.35 -18.14 13.25
C ASP A 20 -14.02 -17.39 13.10
N ALA A 21 -13.04 -18.04 12.47
CA ALA A 21 -11.90 -17.37 11.92
C ALA A 21 -12.52 -16.58 10.79
N ASP A 22 -12.85 -15.31 11.06
CA ASP A 22 -13.25 -14.37 10.03
C ASP A 22 -12.34 -14.62 8.84
N ASP A 23 -12.91 -15.09 7.73
CA ASP A 23 -12.13 -15.36 6.53
C ASP A 23 -11.34 -14.07 6.23
N PRO A 24 -10.03 -14.17 6.00
CA PRO A 24 -9.21 -12.98 5.79
C PRO A 24 -9.80 -12.13 4.67
N THR A 25 -10.24 -10.92 5.00
CA THR A 25 -10.87 -10.01 4.05
C THR A 25 -9.88 -8.93 3.59
N LEU A 26 -9.81 -8.73 2.28
CA LEU A 26 -9.09 -7.62 1.68
C LEU A 26 -9.69 -6.28 2.07
N VAL A 27 -11.00 -6.21 2.32
CA VAL A 27 -11.72 -4.96 2.55
C VAL A 27 -11.09 -4.14 3.69
N GLY A 28 -10.98 -2.84 3.44
CA GLY A 28 -10.40 -1.85 4.35
C GLY A 28 -9.13 -1.22 3.80
N SER A 29 -8.56 -0.34 4.62
CA SER A 29 -7.33 0.40 4.30
C SER A 29 -6.10 -0.37 4.79
N TRP A 30 -5.06 -0.35 3.97
CA TRP A 30 -3.77 -0.97 4.23
C TRP A 30 -2.66 0.03 3.94
N THR A 31 -1.61 0.05 4.76
CA THR A 31 -0.41 0.83 4.49
C THR A 31 0.61 -0.03 3.76
N VAL A 32 1.14 0.43 2.63
CA VAL A 32 2.19 -0.30 1.91
C VAL A 32 3.51 -0.19 2.67
N THR A 33 4.09 -1.34 3.00
CA THR A 33 5.35 -1.45 3.73
C THR A 33 6.51 -1.94 2.87
N ALA A 34 6.21 -2.63 1.76
CA ALA A 34 7.17 -2.96 0.71
C ALA A 34 6.50 -2.89 -0.67
N PHE A 35 7.22 -2.39 -1.67
CA PHE A 35 6.78 -2.30 -3.06
C PHE A 35 7.99 -2.59 -3.96
N ASP A 36 7.95 -3.76 -4.59
CA ASP A 36 9.03 -4.30 -5.41
C ASP A 36 8.56 -4.51 -6.85
N GLU A 37 9.28 -3.93 -7.81
CA GLU A 37 8.98 -4.09 -9.24
C GLU A 37 10.03 -4.97 -9.92
N TYR A 38 9.56 -5.97 -10.66
CA TYR A 38 10.39 -6.92 -11.36
C TYR A 38 10.19 -6.80 -12.86
N SER A 39 11.28 -6.88 -13.61
CA SER A 39 11.22 -7.15 -15.04
C SER A 39 10.76 -8.59 -15.29
N GLY A 40 9.75 -8.76 -16.14
CA GLY A 40 9.13 -10.05 -16.44
C GLY A 40 7.96 -10.43 -15.51
N ALA A 41 7.14 -11.39 -15.95
CA ALA A 41 5.83 -11.70 -15.36
C ALA A 41 5.87 -12.57 -14.08
N THR A 42 7.04 -12.96 -13.57
CA THR A 42 7.16 -14.01 -12.53
C THR A 42 7.53 -13.50 -11.14
N CYS A 43 7.77 -12.20 -10.96
CA CYS A 43 8.26 -11.62 -9.70
C CYS A 43 9.54 -12.31 -9.18
N THR A 44 10.45 -12.66 -10.10
CA THR A 44 11.71 -13.33 -9.79
C THR A 44 12.89 -12.51 -10.26
N GLY A 45 13.99 -12.54 -9.51
CA GLY A 45 15.22 -11.81 -9.83
C GLY A 45 15.47 -10.69 -8.84
N THR A 46 16.23 -9.68 -9.27
CA THR A 46 16.47 -8.46 -8.47
C THR A 46 15.38 -7.45 -8.81
N PRO A 47 14.57 -7.00 -7.84
CA PRO A 47 13.58 -5.96 -8.08
C PRO A 47 14.21 -4.57 -8.09
N GLU A 48 13.45 -3.61 -8.61
CA GLU A 48 13.56 -2.21 -8.23
C GLU A 48 12.78 -1.98 -6.94
N TRP A 49 13.47 -1.53 -5.90
CA TRP A 49 12.88 -1.25 -4.59
C TRP A 49 12.25 0.14 -4.58
N THR A 50 11.10 0.29 -5.24
CA THR A 50 10.43 1.57 -5.50
C THR A 50 10.13 2.32 -4.20
N LEU A 51 9.57 1.64 -3.20
CA LEU A 51 9.21 2.29 -1.92
C LEU A 51 10.43 2.69 -1.10
N ASP A 52 11.46 1.83 -1.02
CA ASP A 52 12.69 2.13 -0.27
C ASP A 52 13.44 3.32 -0.88
N SER A 53 13.50 3.39 -2.21
CA SER A 53 14.11 4.51 -2.92
C SER A 53 13.38 5.81 -2.65
N THR A 54 12.04 5.76 -2.59
CA THR A 54 11.21 6.94 -2.32
C THR A 54 11.33 7.38 -0.85
N LYS A 55 11.31 6.42 0.08
CA LYS A 55 11.54 6.68 1.51
C LYS A 55 12.96 7.17 1.81
N ALA A 56 13.96 6.81 1.01
CA ALA A 56 15.30 7.37 1.15
C ALA A 56 15.36 8.88 0.85
N ILE A 57 14.42 9.38 0.03
CA ILE A 57 14.34 10.81 -0.34
C ILE A 57 13.41 11.56 0.63
N PHE A 58 12.20 11.03 0.86
CA PHE A 58 11.15 11.75 1.58
C PHE A 58 10.95 11.26 3.03
N GLY A 59 11.57 10.15 3.42
CA GLY A 59 11.39 9.56 4.74
C GLY A 59 9.92 9.28 5.04
N ASP A 60 9.52 9.60 6.27
CA ASP A 60 8.15 9.43 6.76
C ASP A 60 7.18 10.51 6.24
N ALA A 61 7.66 11.47 5.44
CA ALA A 61 6.79 12.45 4.81
C ALA A 61 5.91 11.84 3.70
N MET A 62 6.32 10.68 3.16
CA MET A 62 5.59 9.95 2.12
C MET A 62 4.91 8.72 2.69
N THR A 63 3.64 8.56 2.38
CA THR A 63 2.85 7.37 2.69
C THR A 63 2.19 6.83 1.42
N LEU A 64 2.17 5.52 1.27
CA LEU A 64 1.43 4.82 0.22
C LEU A 64 0.39 3.93 0.90
N THR A 65 -0.86 4.07 0.49
CA THR A 65 -1.99 3.33 1.04
C THR A 65 -2.76 2.64 -0.06
N VAL A 66 -3.38 1.51 0.28
CA VAL A 66 -4.29 0.79 -0.60
C VAL A 66 -5.58 0.55 0.15
N GLU A 67 -6.69 1.00 -0.42
CA GLU A 67 -8.02 0.77 0.10
C GLU A 67 -8.78 -0.20 -0.80
N PHE A 68 -9.24 -1.30 -0.22
CA PHE A 68 -10.14 -2.24 -0.88
C PHE A 68 -11.58 -2.01 -0.40
N THR A 69 -12.48 -1.86 -1.36
CA THR A 69 -13.93 -1.96 -1.18
C THR A 69 -14.40 -3.35 -1.64
N GLU A 70 -15.68 -3.57 -1.90
CA GLU A 70 -16.16 -4.88 -2.37
C GLU A 70 -15.69 -5.22 -3.79
N ASP A 71 -15.55 -4.23 -4.67
CA ASP A 71 -15.28 -4.42 -6.11
C ASP A 71 -14.20 -3.48 -6.68
N GLN A 72 -13.72 -2.54 -5.87
CA GLN A 72 -12.70 -1.56 -6.27
C GLN A 72 -11.55 -1.51 -5.29
N VAL A 73 -10.37 -1.26 -5.84
CA VAL A 73 -9.14 -1.01 -5.11
C VAL A 73 -8.62 0.36 -5.51
N THR A 74 -8.31 1.18 -4.51
CA THR A 74 -7.73 2.51 -4.70
C THR A 74 -6.34 2.53 -4.07
N MET A 75 -5.32 2.78 -4.88
CA MET A 75 -3.97 3.04 -4.39
C MET A 75 -3.77 4.55 -4.33
N SER A 76 -3.37 5.06 -3.16
CA SER A 76 -3.16 6.49 -2.92
C SER A 76 -1.77 6.74 -2.37
N SER A 77 -1.09 7.73 -2.93
CA SER A 77 0.15 8.26 -2.40
C SER A 77 -0.09 9.63 -1.80
N ASP A 78 0.48 9.88 -0.64
CA ASP A 78 0.43 11.18 0.02
C ASP A 78 1.85 11.58 0.41
N LEU A 79 2.20 12.83 0.13
CA LEU A 79 3.48 13.45 0.49
C LEU A 79 3.20 14.77 1.22
N SER A 80 3.67 14.88 2.45
CA SER A 80 3.48 16.07 3.29
C SER A 80 4.83 16.63 3.75
N LEU A 81 5.26 17.72 3.11
CA LEU A 81 6.55 18.36 3.37
C LEU A 81 6.37 19.67 4.13
N SER A 82 7.15 19.87 5.19
CA SER A 82 7.22 21.19 5.82
C SER A 82 7.86 22.21 4.88
N ALA A 83 7.57 23.50 5.09
CA ALA A 83 8.22 24.60 4.36
C ALA A 83 9.75 24.51 4.42
N ASP A 84 10.29 24.14 5.59
CA ASP A 84 11.73 23.97 5.80
C ASP A 84 12.30 22.81 4.98
N ALA A 85 11.63 21.65 5.01
CA ALA A 85 12.02 20.49 4.21
C ALA A 85 11.97 20.80 2.70
N LEU A 86 10.93 21.50 2.26
CA LEU A 86 10.77 21.93 0.87
C LEU A 86 11.93 22.83 0.42
N CYS A 87 12.32 23.81 1.24
CA CYS A 87 13.49 24.65 0.95
C CYS A 87 14.80 23.86 1.00
N ALA A 88 14.96 22.96 1.96
CA ALA A 88 16.16 22.14 2.12
C ALA A 88 16.41 21.23 0.91
N MET A 89 15.35 20.69 0.29
CA MET A 89 15.45 19.91 -0.95
C MET A 89 16.03 20.73 -2.12
N MET A 90 15.82 22.04 -2.12
CA MET A 90 16.42 22.96 -3.10
C MET A 90 17.83 23.43 -2.73
N GLY A 91 18.38 22.96 -1.60
CA GLY A 91 19.61 23.50 -1.02
C GLY A 91 19.47 24.94 -0.53
N ALA A 92 18.24 25.38 -0.24
CA ALA A 92 17.91 26.72 0.24
C ALA A 92 17.63 26.72 1.75
N THR A 93 17.60 27.90 2.36
CA THR A 93 17.21 28.09 3.76
C THR A 93 15.86 28.81 3.82
N LEU A 94 14.98 28.40 4.72
CA LEU A 94 13.71 29.08 4.93
C LEU A 94 13.91 30.39 5.69
N GLU A 95 13.50 31.52 5.09
CA GLU A 95 13.39 32.81 5.77
C GLU A 95 12.00 33.41 5.51
N GLY A 96 11.18 33.51 6.55
CA GLY A 96 9.78 33.90 6.41
C GLY A 96 9.03 32.90 5.54
N ASP A 97 8.38 33.39 4.48
CA ASP A 97 7.64 32.56 3.51
C ASP A 97 8.44 32.28 2.23
N SER A 98 9.76 32.39 2.29
CA SER A 98 10.64 32.22 1.12
C SER A 98 11.80 31.27 1.37
N CYS A 99 12.11 30.47 0.36
CA CYS A 99 13.34 29.71 0.27
C CYS A 99 14.44 30.60 -0.31
N ILE A 100 15.49 30.82 0.47
CA ILE A 100 16.64 31.67 0.14
C ILE A 100 17.79 30.79 -0.35
N ALA A 101 18.15 30.96 -1.62
CA ALA A 101 19.31 30.30 -2.23
C ALA A 101 20.27 31.34 -2.80
N THR A 102 21.52 30.94 -3.04
CA THR A 102 22.53 31.78 -3.69
C THR A 102 22.13 32.28 -5.09
N GLN A 103 21.20 31.56 -5.75
CA GLN A 103 20.72 31.82 -7.10
C GLN A 103 19.45 32.70 -7.14
N GLY A 104 18.85 32.99 -5.99
CA GLY A 104 17.63 33.79 -5.88
C GLY A 104 16.68 33.29 -4.80
N ASN A 105 15.68 34.10 -4.51
CA ASN A 105 14.65 33.80 -3.53
C ASN A 105 13.38 33.34 -4.26
N VAL A 106 12.74 32.31 -3.74
CA VAL A 106 11.46 31.80 -4.26
C VAL A 106 10.49 31.64 -3.09
N ALA A 107 9.22 31.98 -3.32
CA ALA A 107 8.19 31.78 -2.31
C ALA A 107 7.89 30.29 -2.12
N VAL A 108 7.70 29.84 -0.88
CA VAL A 108 7.52 28.41 -0.55
C VAL A 108 6.26 27.84 -1.21
N ASP A 109 5.18 28.63 -1.26
CA ASP A 109 3.93 28.27 -1.92
C ASP A 109 4.09 28.06 -3.43
N ALA A 110 4.92 28.88 -4.08
CA ALA A 110 5.25 28.74 -5.49
C ALA A 110 6.04 27.44 -5.75
N VAL A 111 6.98 27.08 -4.87
CA VAL A 111 7.71 25.80 -4.97
C VAL A 111 6.73 24.63 -4.84
N CYS A 112 5.84 24.67 -3.85
CA CYS A 112 4.84 23.63 -3.66
C CYS A 112 3.93 23.48 -4.89
N THR A 113 3.46 24.60 -5.43
CA THR A 113 2.58 24.63 -6.61
C THR A 113 3.30 24.11 -7.87
N MET A 114 4.61 24.36 -8.01
CA MET A 114 5.41 23.82 -9.13
C MET A 114 5.51 22.28 -9.08
N MET A 115 5.37 21.68 -7.91
CA MET A 115 5.27 20.24 -7.73
C MET A 115 3.83 19.74 -7.77
N GLU A 116 2.89 20.57 -8.24
CA GLU A 116 1.44 20.29 -8.27
C GLU A 116 0.82 20.07 -6.88
N GLY A 117 1.51 20.51 -5.83
CA GLY A 117 1.04 20.43 -4.46
C GLY A 117 0.14 21.58 -4.03
N THR A 118 -0.52 21.39 -2.89
CA THR A 118 -1.29 22.41 -2.20
C THR A 118 -0.55 22.87 -0.95
N TYR A 119 -0.29 24.18 -0.84
CA TYR A 119 0.39 24.76 0.31
C TYR A 119 -0.61 25.36 1.31
N ALA A 120 -0.57 24.87 2.55
CA ALA A 120 -1.37 25.41 3.65
C ALA A 120 -0.66 25.18 4.99
N ASN A 121 -0.80 26.13 5.92
CA ASN A 121 -0.28 26.01 7.29
C ASN A 121 1.21 25.62 7.37
N SER A 122 2.04 26.20 6.49
CA SER A 122 3.48 25.89 6.38
C SER A 122 3.81 24.46 5.97
N THR A 123 2.87 23.77 5.33
CA THR A 123 3.02 22.42 4.79
C THR A 123 2.61 22.41 3.32
N CYS A 124 3.43 21.76 2.49
CA CYS A 124 3.11 21.39 1.13
C CYS A 124 2.61 19.96 1.10
N SER A 125 1.39 19.76 0.61
CA SER A 125 0.77 18.44 0.46
C SER A 125 0.62 18.11 -1.01
N LEU A 126 1.13 16.95 -1.40
CA LEU A 126 0.91 16.34 -2.70
C LEU A 126 0.17 15.03 -2.45
N GLY A 127 -0.76 14.70 -3.34
CA GLY A 127 -1.45 13.43 -3.28
C GLY A 127 -1.88 13.03 -4.67
N ASP A 128 -1.77 11.74 -4.95
CA ASP A 128 -2.28 11.13 -6.17
C ASP A 128 -2.94 9.81 -5.83
N SER A 129 -3.96 9.45 -6.60
CA SER A 129 -4.72 8.22 -6.35
C SER A 129 -5.23 7.61 -7.65
N GLU A 130 -5.07 6.30 -7.76
CA GLU A 130 -5.55 5.52 -8.89
C GLU A 130 -6.53 4.46 -8.39
N THR A 131 -7.68 4.36 -9.05
CA THR A 131 -8.73 3.38 -8.71
C THR A 131 -8.91 2.38 -9.84
N SER A 132 -8.93 1.10 -9.47
CA SER A 132 -9.12 -0.03 -10.38
C SER A 132 -10.27 -0.91 -9.89
N SER A 133 -10.94 -1.56 -10.83
CA SER A 133 -11.84 -2.67 -10.46
C SER A 133 -11.03 -3.92 -10.16
N TYR A 134 -11.52 -4.78 -9.26
CA TYR A 134 -10.88 -6.05 -8.98
C TYR A 134 -11.87 -7.17 -8.67
N THR A 135 -11.42 -8.41 -8.86
CA THR A 135 -12.14 -9.63 -8.46
C THR A 135 -11.18 -10.65 -7.89
N THR A 136 -11.65 -11.48 -6.97
CA THR A 136 -10.88 -12.59 -6.40
C THR A 136 -11.57 -13.94 -6.62
N VAL A 137 -10.77 -14.98 -6.78
CA VAL A 137 -11.21 -16.39 -6.77
C VAL A 137 -10.14 -17.16 -6.02
N ASP A 138 -10.50 -17.70 -4.85
CA ASP A 138 -9.54 -18.29 -3.91
C ASP A 138 -8.38 -17.31 -3.60
N ASP A 139 -7.13 -17.72 -3.82
CA ASP A 139 -5.93 -16.91 -3.63
C ASP A 139 -5.55 -16.08 -4.87
N ALA A 140 -6.31 -16.17 -5.96
CA ALA A 140 -6.09 -15.38 -7.16
C ALA A 140 -6.78 -14.02 -7.09
N ILE A 141 -6.12 -12.99 -7.61
CA ILE A 141 -6.68 -11.65 -7.82
C ILE A 141 -6.52 -11.23 -9.27
N THR A 142 -7.55 -10.60 -9.82
CA THR A 142 -7.53 -9.92 -11.12
C THR A 142 -7.89 -8.47 -10.92
N MET A 143 -7.03 -7.56 -11.36
CA MET A 143 -7.25 -6.11 -11.34
C MET A 143 -7.39 -5.60 -12.77
N THR A 144 -8.38 -4.74 -13.01
CA THR A 144 -8.63 -4.12 -14.31
C THR A 144 -8.65 -2.61 -14.18
N GLN A 145 -7.67 -1.97 -14.81
CA GLN A 145 -7.60 -0.53 -14.98
C GLN A 145 -8.46 -0.11 -16.17
N PHE A 146 -9.06 1.08 -16.11
CA PHE A 146 -9.91 1.63 -17.17
C PHE A 146 -11.00 0.66 -17.65
N ALA A 147 -11.60 -0.09 -16.72
CA ALA A 147 -12.60 -1.10 -17.01
C ALA A 147 -13.78 -0.52 -17.82
N GLY A 148 -14.23 -1.25 -18.86
CA GLY A 148 -15.30 -0.82 -19.74
C GLY A 148 -14.89 0.14 -20.86
N THR A 149 -13.59 0.43 -21.01
CA THR A 149 -13.02 1.19 -22.13
C THR A 149 -12.31 0.29 -23.14
N ASP A 150 -11.89 0.85 -24.28
CA ASP A 150 -11.02 0.17 -25.26
C ASP A 150 -9.54 0.12 -24.83
N SER A 151 -9.21 0.78 -23.73
CA SER A 151 -7.88 0.86 -23.13
C SER A 151 -7.79 0.09 -21.80
N ALA A 152 -8.67 -0.90 -21.61
CA ALA A 152 -8.69 -1.71 -20.40
C ALA A 152 -7.41 -2.53 -20.28
N GLU A 153 -6.72 -2.39 -19.14
CA GLU A 153 -5.51 -3.15 -18.84
C GLU A 153 -5.79 -4.12 -17.69
N VAL A 154 -5.42 -5.38 -17.89
CA VAL A 154 -5.69 -6.46 -16.93
C VAL A 154 -4.38 -6.94 -16.34
N GLN A 155 -4.33 -7.02 -15.02
CA GLN A 155 -3.24 -7.62 -14.26
C GLN A 155 -3.79 -8.76 -13.44
N THR A 156 -3.01 -9.84 -13.34
CA THR A 156 -3.40 -11.02 -12.56
C THR A 156 -2.30 -11.40 -11.61
N GLY A 157 -2.65 -11.92 -10.44
CA GLY A 157 -1.68 -12.54 -9.57
C GLY A 157 -2.33 -13.15 -8.35
N THR A 158 -1.67 -13.05 -7.21
CA THR A 158 -2.08 -13.73 -5.99
C THR A 158 -2.15 -12.78 -4.81
N TRP A 159 -2.95 -13.14 -3.82
CA TRP A 159 -3.04 -12.43 -2.55
C TRP A 159 -3.10 -13.42 -1.39
N SER A 160 -2.59 -13.02 -0.23
CA SER A 160 -2.73 -13.78 1.01
C SER A 160 -2.67 -12.84 2.20
N ILE A 161 -3.47 -13.11 3.23
CA ILE A 161 -3.41 -12.38 4.50
C ILE A 161 -2.99 -13.36 5.59
N SER A 162 -2.01 -12.94 6.39
CA SER A 162 -1.60 -13.65 7.59
C SER A 162 -1.52 -12.63 8.74
N ALA A 163 -2.41 -12.78 9.72
CA ALA A 163 -2.67 -11.74 10.72
C ALA A 163 -3.02 -10.40 10.04
N ASP A 164 -2.28 -9.34 10.34
CA ASP A 164 -2.50 -7.99 9.80
C ASP A 164 -1.55 -7.66 8.63
N VAL A 165 -1.00 -8.68 7.97
CA VAL A 165 -0.09 -8.53 6.83
C VAL A 165 -0.72 -9.13 5.58
N LEU A 166 -0.93 -8.27 4.57
CA LEU A 166 -1.37 -8.63 3.23
C LEU A 166 -0.15 -8.69 2.31
N THR A 167 0.07 -9.84 1.68
CA THR A 167 1.07 -10.00 0.62
C THR A 167 0.35 -10.20 -0.70
N MET A 168 0.73 -9.42 -1.72
CA MET A 168 0.14 -9.47 -3.04
C MET A 168 1.21 -9.50 -4.13
N SER A 169 0.89 -10.19 -5.23
CA SER A 169 1.62 -10.09 -6.48
C SER A 169 0.65 -9.78 -7.62
N LEU A 170 1.07 -8.94 -8.56
CA LEU A 170 0.32 -8.60 -9.77
C LEU A 170 1.29 -8.65 -10.93
N ALA A 171 0.92 -9.35 -12.00
CA ALA A 171 1.74 -9.49 -13.19
C ALA A 171 0.99 -9.03 -14.43
N THR A 172 1.75 -8.41 -15.33
CA THR A 172 1.44 -8.24 -16.75
C THR A 172 2.28 -9.22 -17.58
N ASP A 173 2.19 -9.15 -18.90
CA ASP A 173 3.03 -9.93 -19.79
C ASP A 173 4.54 -9.60 -19.68
N SER A 174 4.88 -8.41 -19.19
CA SER A 174 6.27 -7.90 -19.20
C SER A 174 6.81 -7.45 -17.85
N SER A 175 5.96 -7.34 -16.82
CA SER A 175 6.35 -6.89 -15.48
C SER A 175 5.59 -7.64 -14.41
N CYS A 176 6.13 -7.62 -13.20
CA CYS A 176 5.47 -8.15 -12.02
C CYS A 176 5.78 -7.25 -10.83
N THR A 177 4.76 -6.94 -10.05
CA THR A 177 4.84 -6.11 -8.86
C THR A 177 4.50 -6.98 -7.66
N SER A 178 5.33 -6.91 -6.62
CA SER A 178 5.07 -7.54 -5.33
C SER A 178 4.90 -6.46 -4.27
N MET A 179 3.84 -6.56 -3.48
CA MET A 179 3.53 -5.62 -2.42
C MET A 179 3.34 -6.35 -1.10
N THR A 180 3.85 -5.75 -0.03
CA THR A 180 3.49 -6.11 1.35
C THR A 180 2.79 -4.93 1.98
N LEU A 181 1.63 -5.16 2.56
CA LEU A 181 0.80 -4.14 3.19
C LEU A 181 0.43 -4.57 4.62
N SER A 182 0.21 -3.59 5.50
CA SER A 182 -0.15 -3.83 6.90
C SER A 182 -1.30 -2.97 7.39
N LYS A 183 -2.07 -3.51 8.32
CA LYS A 183 -3.10 -2.80 9.12
C LYS A 183 -2.57 -2.41 10.50
#